data_AF-A0A2V6U4I1-F1
#
_entry.id   AF-A0A2V6U4I1-F1
#
_cell.length_a   1.000
_cell.length_b   1.000
_cell.length_c   1.000
_cell.angle_alpha   90.00
_cell.angle_beta   90.00
_cell.angle_gamma   90.00
#
_symmetry.space_group_name_H-M   'P 1'
#
loop_
_entity.id
_entity.type
_entity.pdbx_description
1 polymer ?
#
loop_
_entity_poly.entity_id
_entity_poly.type
_entity_poly.pdbx_seq_one_letter_code
_entity_poly.pdbx_strand_id
1 'polypeptide(L)'
;AAAQLVVSRAGAGTVNECCQLGLPALYVPLPGARGDEQTANARLVEAAGGCVVLPEPALTAERLVATVRPLLAAPARLKEMGERARTLARPDAARRIAELCLQVAHGGRP
;
A
#
# COMPACT_ATOMS: atom_id res chain seq x y z
N ALA A 1 -13.76 7.81 -3.36
CA ALA A 1 -13.40 6.45 -3.82
C ALA A 1 -14.61 5.54 -3.72
N ALA A 2 -14.78 4.59 -4.64
CA ALA A 2 -15.99 3.74 -4.74
C ALA A 2 -15.84 2.35 -4.09
N ALA A 3 -14.72 2.07 -3.42
CA ALA A 3 -14.44 0.80 -2.75
C ALA A 3 -14.23 0.98 -1.24
N GLN A 4 -14.63 -0.01 -0.45
CA GLN A 4 -14.46 -0.05 1.01
C GLN A 4 -13.21 -0.83 1.44
N LEU A 5 -12.69 -1.70 0.57
CA LEU A 5 -11.47 -2.50 0.77
C LEU A 5 -10.90 -2.85 -0.61
N VAL A 6 -9.59 -2.70 -0.79
CA VAL A 6 -8.88 -3.15 -1.99
C VAL A 6 -8.25 -4.52 -1.73
N VAL A 7 -8.44 -5.48 -2.62
CA VAL A 7 -7.72 -6.76 -2.59
C VAL A 7 -6.83 -6.82 -3.83
N SER A 8 -5.51 -6.85 -3.65
CA SER A 8 -4.59 -6.77 -4.78
C SER A 8 -3.21 -7.35 -4.50
N ARG A 9 -2.38 -7.41 -5.54
CA ARG A 9 -0.92 -7.51 -5.39
C ARG A 9 -0.35 -6.23 -4.77
N ALA A 10 0.84 -6.34 -4.18
CA ALA A 10 1.53 -5.23 -3.51
C ALA A 10 2.59 -4.55 -4.42
N GLY A 11 2.24 -4.33 -5.68
CA GLY A 11 3.08 -3.55 -6.59
C GLY A 11 3.20 -2.10 -6.12
N ALA A 12 4.35 -1.48 -6.35
CA ALA A 12 4.64 -0.12 -5.85
C ALA A 12 3.59 0.92 -6.29
N GLY A 13 3.13 0.86 -7.55
CA GLY A 13 2.08 1.76 -8.06
C GLY A 13 0.74 1.58 -7.35
N THR A 14 0.28 0.33 -7.19
CA THR A 14 -0.98 0.01 -6.51
C THR A 14 -0.93 0.41 -5.03
N VAL A 15 0.18 0.12 -4.35
CA VAL A 15 0.38 0.50 -2.94
C VAL A 15 0.35 2.02 -2.81
N ASN A 16 1.09 2.73 -3.66
CA ASN A 16 1.11 4.19 -3.67
C ASN A 16 -0.28 4.78 -3.91
N GLU A 17 -1.04 4.26 -4.89
CA GLU A 17 -2.39 4.72 -5.17
C GLU A 17 -3.35 4.50 -3.99
N CYS A 18 -3.28 3.34 -3.33
CA CYS A 18 -4.07 3.06 -2.13
C CYS A 18 -3.74 4.06 -1.00
N CYS A 19 -2.45 4.31 -0.75
CA CYS A 19 -2.02 5.30 0.23
C CYS A 19 -2.51 6.70 -0.13
N GLN A 20 -2.34 7.15 -1.37
CA GLN A 20 -2.77 8.48 -1.83
C GLN A 20 -4.28 8.68 -1.68
N LEU A 21 -5.08 7.66 -1.99
CA LEU A 21 -6.52 7.70 -1.86
C LEU A 21 -7.00 7.48 -0.42
N GLY A 22 -6.15 6.98 0.47
CA GLY A 22 -6.51 6.56 1.82
C GLY A 22 -7.44 5.36 1.81
N LEU A 23 -7.15 4.37 0.97
CA LEU A 23 -7.92 3.14 0.85
C LEU A 23 -7.29 2.03 1.69
N PRO A 24 -8.07 1.36 2.56
CA PRO A 24 -7.59 0.17 3.24
C PRO A 24 -7.42 -0.98 2.25
N ALA A 25 -6.43 -1.84 2.49
CA ALA A 25 -6.11 -2.95 1.59
C ALA A 25 -5.91 -4.30 2.30
N LEU A 26 -6.15 -5.37 1.57
CA LEU A 26 -5.60 -6.71 1.80
C LEU A 26 -4.64 -6.99 0.65
N TYR A 27 -3.35 -7.10 0.97
CA TYR A 27 -2.32 -7.38 -0.02
C TYR A 27 -1.95 -8.86 -0.07
N VAL A 28 -1.82 -9.39 -1.28
CA VAL A 28 -1.25 -10.71 -1.57
C VAL A 28 0.04 -10.52 -2.38
N PRO A 29 1.19 -10.32 -1.74
CA PRO A 29 2.46 -10.12 -2.44
C PRO A 29 2.77 -11.28 -3.40
N LEU A 30 3.27 -10.96 -4.59
CA LEU A 30 3.71 -11.96 -5.57
C LEU A 30 5.03 -12.60 -5.11
N PRO A 31 5.13 -13.93 -4.97
CA PRO A 31 6.37 -14.60 -4.61
C PRO A 31 7.38 -14.49 -5.77
N GLY A 32 8.66 -14.42 -5.43
CA GLY A 32 9.73 -14.45 -6.43
C GLY A 32 9.88 -13.17 -7.27
N ALA A 33 9.16 -12.09 -6.96
CA ALA A 33 9.59 -10.76 -7.39
C ALA A 33 11.03 -10.56 -6.93
N ARG A 34 11.93 -10.16 -7.83
CA ARG A 34 13.36 -9.97 -7.52
C ARG A 34 13.48 -9.13 -6.24
N GLY A 35 14.12 -9.66 -5.20
CA GLY A 35 14.34 -8.95 -3.93
C GLY A 35 13.18 -8.89 -2.94
N ASP A 36 12.05 -9.58 -3.17
CA ASP A 36 10.85 -9.58 -2.28
C ASP A 36 10.24 -8.18 -2.05
N GLU A 37 10.36 -7.30 -3.04
CA GLU A 37 9.95 -5.90 -2.98
C GLU A 37 8.45 -5.73 -2.70
N GLN A 38 7.60 -6.63 -3.23
CA GLN A 38 6.16 -6.56 -2.96
C GLN A 38 5.83 -6.84 -1.49
N THR A 39 6.55 -7.77 -0.85
CA THR A 39 6.37 -8.00 0.58
C THR A 39 6.83 -6.80 1.38
N ALA A 40 7.98 -6.20 1.02
CA ALA A 40 8.47 -4.98 1.67
C ALA A 40 7.44 -3.83 1.57
N ASN A 41 6.88 -3.59 0.38
CA ASN A 41 5.83 -2.57 0.17
C ASN A 41 4.61 -2.84 1.05
N ALA A 42 4.13 -4.09 1.08
CA ALA A 42 2.96 -4.47 1.87
C ALA A 42 3.21 -4.31 3.38
N ARG A 43 4.39 -4.74 3.87
CA ARG A 43 4.77 -4.64 5.29
C ARG A 43 4.92 -3.19 5.74
N LEU A 44 5.38 -2.30 4.87
CA LEU A 44 5.44 -0.86 5.17
C LEU A 44 4.04 -0.29 5.45
N VAL A 45 3.04 -0.68 4.66
CA VAL A 45 1.65 -0.25 4.89
C VAL A 45 1.02 -0.96 6.09
N GLU A 46 1.32 -2.24 6.29
CA GLU A 46 0.84 -3.01 7.43
C GLU A 46 1.36 -2.46 8.76
N ALA A 47 2.64 -2.07 8.81
CA ALA A 47 3.25 -1.45 9.98
C ALA A 47 2.61 -0.11 10.35
N ALA A 48 2.12 0.65 9.36
CA ALA A 48 1.32 1.85 9.61
C ALA A 48 -0.12 1.53 10.06
N GLY A 49 -0.57 0.28 9.92
CA GLY A 49 -1.95 -0.15 10.17
C GLY A 49 -2.89 0.07 8.98
N GLY A 50 -2.35 0.30 7.78
CA GLY A 50 -3.15 0.62 6.58
C GLY A 50 -3.66 -0.57 5.80
N CYS A 51 -3.10 -1.76 6.03
CA CYS A 51 -3.48 -2.98 5.31
C CYS A 51 -3.33 -4.24 6.17
N VAL A 52 -3.82 -5.35 5.63
CA VAL A 52 -3.52 -6.72 6.08
C VAL A 52 -2.73 -7.44 4.99
N VAL A 53 -1.73 -8.24 5.36
CA VAL A 53 -0.96 -9.04 4.38
C VAL A 53 -1.38 -10.51 4.46
N LEU A 54 -1.76 -11.09 3.32
CA LEU A 54 -2.00 -12.52 3.14
C LEU A 54 -0.96 -13.08 2.16
N PRO A 55 0.10 -13.77 2.62
CA PRO A 55 1.11 -14.34 1.74
C PRO A 55 0.49 -15.30 0.72
N GLU A 56 0.94 -15.26 -0.55
CA GLU A 56 0.42 -16.14 -1.60
C GLU A 56 0.45 -17.64 -1.26
N PRO A 57 1.51 -18.20 -0.62
CA PRO A 57 1.51 -19.61 -0.23
C PRO A 57 0.40 -19.97 0.78
N ALA A 58 -0.15 -18.97 1.48
CA ALA A 58 -1.26 -19.11 2.40
C ALA A 58 -2.60 -18.68 1.79
N LEU A 59 -2.65 -18.32 0.51
CA LEU A 59 -3.88 -17.90 -0.16
C LEU A 59 -4.72 -19.13 -0.51
N THR A 60 -5.78 -19.34 0.27
CA THR A 60 -6.89 -20.24 -0.06
C THR A 60 -8.20 -19.47 -0.04
N ALA A 61 -9.26 -20.02 -0.64
CA ALA A 61 -10.59 -19.39 -0.61
C ALA A 61 -11.08 -19.19 0.84
N GLU A 62 -10.87 -20.18 1.70
CA GLU A 62 -11.25 -20.17 3.11
C GLU A 62 -10.50 -19.07 3.87
N ARG A 63 -9.18 -18.97 3.66
CA ARG A 63 -8.35 -17.95 4.32
C ARG A 63 -8.66 -16.54 3.83
N LEU A 64 -8.93 -16.38 2.54
CA LEU A 64 -9.34 -15.10 1.98
C LEU A 64 -10.66 -14.64 2.61
N VAL A 65 -11.68 -15.51 2.64
CA VAL A 65 -12.98 -15.20 3.25
C VAL A 65 -12.84 -14.93 4.75
N ALA A 66 -12.05 -15.73 5.47
CA ALA A 66 -11.80 -15.56 6.89
C ALA A 66 -11.11 -14.23 7.22
N THR A 67 -10.31 -13.69 6.29
CA THR A 67 -9.63 -12.40 6.45
C THR A 67 -10.54 -11.22 6.06
N VAL A 68 -11.27 -11.33 4.95
CA VAL A 68 -12.11 -10.24 4.41
C VAL A 68 -13.38 -10.05 5.22
N ARG A 69 -14.05 -11.12 5.67
CA ARG A 69 -15.34 -11.03 6.36
C ARG A 69 -15.30 -10.17 7.63
N PRO A 70 -14.33 -10.32 8.55
CA PRO A 70 -14.23 -9.45 9.73
C PRO A 70 -13.91 -7.99 9.38
N LEU A 71 -13.16 -7.75 8.30
CA LEU A 71 -12.86 -6.39 7.83
C LEU A 71 -14.13 -5.68 7.36
N LEU A 72 -14.92 -6.34 6.50
CA LEU A 72 -16.18 -5.78 5.99
C LEU A 72 -17.25 -5.60 7.09
N ALA A 73 -17.20 -6.42 8.14
CA ALA A 73 -18.06 -6.28 9.31
C ALA A 73 -17.67 -5.11 10.25
N ALA A 74 -16.52 -4.47 10.01
CA ALA A 74 -15.99 -3.39 10.86
C ALA A 74 -15.70 -2.10 10.05
N PRO A 75 -16.72 -1.34 9.60
CA PRO A 75 -16.53 -0.13 8.80
C PRO A 75 -15.65 0.94 9.46
N ALA A 76 -15.74 1.09 10.79
CA ALA A 76 -14.88 2.01 11.53
C ALA A 76 -13.39 1.64 11.45
N ARG A 77 -13.09 0.33 11.51
CA ARG A 77 -11.73 -0.19 11.34
C ARG A 77 -11.23 0.05 9.92
N LEU A 78 -12.06 -0.19 8.90
CA LEU A 78 -11.69 0.09 7.50
C LEU A 78 -11.40 1.57 7.28
N LYS A 79 -12.19 2.46 7.89
CA LYS A 79 -11.93 3.90 7.86
C LYS A 79 -10.58 4.25 8.49
N GLU A 80 -10.31 3.74 9.69
CA GLU A 80 -9.02 3.97 10.36
C GLU A 80 -7.85 3.45 9.50
N MET A 81 -7.96 2.22 8.97
CA MET A 81 -6.94 1.67 8.08
C MET A 81 -6.69 2.57 6.85
N GLY A 82 -7.74 3.12 6.24
CA GLY A 82 -7.60 4.08 5.14
C GLY A 82 -6.86 5.37 5.56
N GLU A 83 -7.18 5.92 6.73
CA GLU A 83 -6.50 7.08 7.30
C GLU A 83 -5.02 6.79 7.59
N ARG A 84 -4.71 5.59 8.11
CA ARG A 84 -3.34 5.12 8.34
C ARG A 84 -2.56 4.97 7.05
N ALA A 85 -3.14 4.34 6.03
CA ALA A 85 -2.53 4.22 4.71
C ALA A 85 -2.19 5.60 4.13
N ARG A 86 -3.07 6.58 4.32
CA ARG A 86 -2.85 7.97 3.86
C ARG A 86 -1.64 8.65 4.49
N THR A 87 -1.22 8.27 5.68
CA THR A 87 -0.01 8.86 6.31
C THR A 87 1.28 8.55 5.56
N LEU A 88 1.28 7.49 4.74
CA LEU A 88 2.41 7.08 3.92
C LEU A 88 2.44 7.76 2.55
N ALA A 89 1.37 8.49 2.20
CA ALA A 89 1.28 9.25 0.97
C ALA A 89 2.41 10.28 0.84
N ARG A 90 2.89 10.46 -0.40
CA ARG A 90 3.85 11.50 -0.78
C ARG A 90 3.34 12.24 -2.03
N PRO A 91 2.30 13.08 -1.90
CA PRO A 91 1.61 13.66 -3.05
C PRO A 91 2.49 14.56 -3.93
N ASP A 92 3.55 15.12 -3.37
CA ASP A 92 4.46 16.02 -4.06
C ASP A 92 5.78 15.36 -4.49
N ALA A 93 5.89 14.03 -4.43
CA ALA A 93 7.11 13.29 -4.75
C ALA A 93 7.65 13.64 -6.15
N ALA A 94 6.79 13.65 -7.17
CA ALA A 94 7.19 13.98 -8.54
C ALA A 94 7.78 15.39 -8.65
N ARG A 95 7.16 16.38 -7.98
CA ARG A 95 7.64 17.76 -7.94
C ARG A 95 9.01 17.84 -7.25
N ARG A 96 9.17 17.21 -6.09
CA ARG A 96 10.44 17.21 -5.34
C ARG A 96 11.58 16.56 -6.13
N ILE A 97 11.29 15.47 -6.85
CA ILE A 97 12.27 14.82 -7.72
C ILE A 97 12.68 15.77 -8.85
N ALA A 98 11.73 16.42 -9.52
CA ALA A 98 12.03 17.38 -10.57
C ALA A 98 12.89 18.55 -10.06
N GLU A 99 12.56 19.10 -8.89
CA GLU A 99 13.33 20.16 -8.23
C GLU A 99 14.77 19.72 -7.95
N LEU A 100 14.97 18.52 -7.42
CA LEU A 100 16.30 17.95 -7.17
C LEU A 100 17.10 17.76 -8.48
N CYS A 101 16.47 17.24 -9.53
CA CYS A 101 17.12 17.09 -10.83
C CYS A 101 17.60 18.44 -11.40
N LEU A 102 16.78 19.48 -11.29
CA LEU A 102 17.14 20.84 -11.74
C LEU A 102 18.26 21.44 -10.90
N GLN A 103 18.25 21.25 -9.58
CA GLN A 103 19.32 21.70 -8.69
C GLN A 103 20.68 21.10 -9.07
N VAL A 104 20.72 19.78 -9.29
CA VAL A 104 21.93 19.07 -9.69
C VAL A 104 22.41 19.52 -11.08
N ALA A 105 21.48 19.70 -12.04
CA ALA A 105 21.81 20.17 -13.38
C ALA A 105 22.42 21.58 -13.40
N HIS A 106 22.04 22.44 -12.45
CA HIS A 106 22.58 23.80 -12.31
C HIS A 106 23.83 23.89 -11.40
N GLY A 107 24.44 22.76 -11.05
CA GLY A 107 25.67 22.71 -10.25
C GLY A 107 25.46 22.86 -8.74
N GLY A 108 24.21 22.81 -8.27
CA GLY A 108 23.90 22.67 -6.85
C GLY A 108 24.28 21.28 -6.34
N ARG A 109 24.75 21.18 -5.09
CA ARG A 109 24.87 19.88 -4.41
C ARG A 109 23.50 19.53 -3.79
N PRO A 110 23.05 18.28 -3.90
CA PRO A 110 21.74 17.84 -3.38
C PRO A 110 21.67 17.87 -1.85
#